data_AF-A0A535VJ67-F1
#
_entry.id   AF-A0A535VJ67-F1
#
_cell.length_a   1.000
_cell.length_b   1.000
_cell.length_c   1.000
_cell.angle_alpha   90.00
_cell.angle_beta   90.00
_cell.angle_gamma   90.00
#
_symmetry.space_group_name_H-M   'P 1'
#
loop_
_entity.id
_entity.type
_entity.pdbx_description
1 polymer ?
#
loop_
_entity_poly.entity_id
_entity_poly.type
_entity_poly.pdbx_seq_one_letter_code
_entity_poly.pdbx_strand_id
1 'polypeptide(L)' 'MNISGSQKVKAPRTQVFTALLNPHVLQESIPGCESAELVDMADGQQLKLKISPNI' A
#
# COMPACT_ATOMS: atom_id res chain seq x y z
N MET A 1 2.08 -11.89 -12.68
CA MET A 1 1.46 -12.61 -11.56
C MET A 1 0.32 -11.74 -11.05
N ASN A 2 -0.89 -12.28 -10.88
CA ASN A 2 -2.03 -11.51 -10.37
C ASN A 2 -2.29 -11.93 -8.92
N ILE A 3 -2.18 -10.98 -7.98
CA ILE A 3 -2.40 -11.20 -6.55
C ILE A 3 -3.64 -10.40 -6.17
N SER A 4 -4.69 -11.08 -5.72
CA SER A 4 -5.93 -10.45 -5.25
C SER A 4 -6.29 -10.97 -3.86
N GLY A 5 -6.83 -10.09 -3.03
CA GLY A 5 -7.24 -10.37 -1.66
C GLY A 5 -8.25 -9.34 -1.19
N SER A 6 -9.10 -9.71 -0.24
CA SER A 6 -10.10 -8.82 0.34
C SER A 6 -10.20 -9.05 1.84
N GLN A 7 -10.17 -7.98 2.61
CA GLN A 7 -10.31 -8.00 4.06
C GLN A 7 -11.23 -6.86 4.51
N LYS A 8 -12.14 -7.16 5.44
CA LYS A 8 -13.00 -6.15 6.07
C LYS A 8 -12.25 -5.50 7.23
N VAL A 9 -12.03 -4.19 7.14
CA VAL A 9 -11.42 -3.38 8.21
C VAL A 9 -12.52 -2.72 9.04
N LYS A 10 -12.50 -2.92 10.36
CA LYS A 10 -13.42 -2.25 11.31
C LYS A 10 -12.91 -0.85 11.67
N ALA A 11 -12.87 0.05 10.70
CA ALA A 11 -12.45 1.44 10.88
C ALA A 11 -13.26 2.39 9.98
N PRO A 12 -13.31 3.70 10.29
CA PRO A 12 -13.95 4.69 9.43
C PRO A 12 -13.39 4.66 8.01
N ARG A 13 -14.27 4.63 6.99
CA ARG A 13 -13.89 4.54 5.57
C ARG A 13 -12.86 5.60 5.17
N THR A 14 -13.06 6.85 5.61
CA THR A 14 -12.14 7.95 5.31
C THR A 14 -10.74 7.68 5.84
N GLN A 15 -10.62 7.15 7.06
CA GLN A 15 -9.34 6.81 7.67
C GLN A 15 -8.63 5.70 6.90
N VAL A 16 -9.36 4.65 6.50
CA VAL A 16 -8.82 3.56 5.69
C VAL A 16 -8.34 4.08 4.33
N PHE A 17 -9.13 4.94 3.68
CA PHE A 17 -8.77 5.50 2.39
C PHE A 17 -7.52 6.39 2.48
N THR A 18 -7.43 7.27 3.47
CA THR A 18 -6.23 8.10 3.70
C THR A 18 -5.00 7.24 4.03
N ALA A 19 -5.18 6.16 4.79
CA ALA A 19 -4.11 5.20 5.08
C ALA A 19 -3.58 4.52 3.80
N LEU A 20 -4.46 4.15 2.87
CA LEU A 20 -4.07 3.55 1.58
C LEU A 20 -3.32 4.51 0.65
N LEU A 21 -3.41 5.82 0.88
CA LEU A 21 -2.67 6.82 0.12
C LEU A 21 -1.35 7.21 0.81
N ASN A 22 -1.09 6.71 2.02
CA ASN A 22 0.09 7.04 2.78
C ASN A 22 1.16 5.94 2.65
N PRO A 23 2.32 6.24 2.04
CA PRO A 23 3.38 5.24 1.83
C PRO A 23 3.90 4.64 3.15
N HIS A 24 4.00 5.46 4.21
CA HIS A 24 4.49 5.00 5.51
C HIS A 24 3.52 4.02 6.17
N VAL A 25 2.20 4.26 6.03
CA VAL A 25 1.20 3.36 6.60
C VAL A 25 1.19 2.03 5.85
N LEU A 26 1.35 2.07 4.51
CA LEU A 26 1.44 0.87 3.70
C LEU A 26 2.69 0.05 4.01
N GLN A 27 3.83 0.69 4.22
CA GLN A 27 5.07 0.00 4.60
C GLN A 27 4.92 -0.78 5.90
N GLU A 28 4.31 -0.17 6.92
CA GLU A 28 4.06 -0.82 8.22
C GLU A 28 2.99 -1.93 8.15
N SER A 29 2.03 -1.80 7.21
CA SER A 29 0.88 -2.70 7.13
C SER A 29 1.13 -3.92 6.23
N ILE A 30 2.07 -3.84 5.29
CA ILE A 30 2.35 -4.91 4.33
C ILE A 30 3.50 -5.77 4.87
N PRO A 31 3.28 -7.04 5.22
CA PRO A 31 4.32 -7.91 5.73
C PRO A 31 5.41 -8.12 4.68
N GLY A 32 6.67 -7.92 5.07
CA GLY A 32 7.81 -8.01 4.15
C GLY A 32 7.98 -6.81 3.21
N CYS A 33 7.28 -5.69 3.45
CA CYS A 33 7.50 -4.47 2.69
C CYS A 33 8.80 -3.79 3.11
N GLU A 34 9.77 -3.76 2.20
CA GLU A 34 11.08 -3.13 2.40
C GLU A 34 11.03 -1.62 2.13
N SER A 35 10.25 -1.18 1.14
CA SER A 35 10.09 0.24 0.83
C SER A 35 8.74 0.57 0.18
N ALA A 36 8.25 1.77 0.46
CA ALA A 36 7.07 2.35 -0.16
C ALA A 36 7.37 3.80 -0.59
N GLU A 37 7.38 4.05 -1.90
CA GLU A 37 7.74 5.34 -2.47
C GLU A 37 6.61 5.85 -3.36
N LEU A 38 6.26 7.14 -3.22
CA LEU A 38 5.39 7.83 -4.16
C LEU A 38 6.22 8.29 -5.35
N VAL A 39 5.80 7.89 -6.55
CA VAL A 39 6.44 8.27 -7.80
C VAL A 39 5.44 9.12 -8.57
N ASP A 40 5.73 10.41 -8.71
CA ASP A 40 4.95 11.27 -9.59
C ASP A 40 5.32 10.97 -11.04
N MET A 41 4.35 10.48 -11.81
CA MET A 41 4.49 10.29 -13.25
C MET A 41 3.62 11.32 -13.98
N ALA A 42 3.95 11.59 -15.24
CA ALA A 42 3.22 12.55 -16.07
C ALA A 42 1.71 12.23 -16.22
N ASP A 43 1.30 10.99 -15.92
CA ASP A 43 -0.07 10.49 -16.04
C ASP A 43 -0.76 10.29 -14.66
N GLY A 44 -0.12 10.76 -13.58
CA GLY A 44 -0.66 10.71 -12.22
C GLY A 44 0.29 10.13 -11.17
N GLN A 45 -0.19 10.11 -9.93
CA GLN A 45 0.57 9.62 -8.78
C GLN A 45 0.58 8.08 -8.78
N GLN A 46 1.77 7.49 -8.88
CA GLN A 46 1.97 6.06 -8.73
C GLN A 46 2.61 5.74 -7.38
N LEU A 47 2.35 4.56 -6.84
CA LEU A 47 2.99 4.07 -5.62
C LEU A 47 3.84 2.85 -5.97
N LYS A 48 5.13 2.93 -5.69
CA LYS A 48 6.10 1.85 -5.88
C LYS A 48 6.38 1.18 -4.54
N LEU A 49 6.06 -0.11 -4.47
CA LEU A 49 6.26 -0.94 -3.29
C LEU A 49 7.33 -2.00 -3.58
N LYS A 50 8.31 -2.14 -2.69
CA LYS A 50 9.26 -3.26 -2.71
C LYS A 50 8.86 -4.25 -1.63
N ILE A 51 8.33 -5.40 -2.05
CA ILE A 51 7.82 -6.43 -1.14
C ILE A 51 8.69 -7.67 -1.32
N SER A 52 9.28 -8.13 -0.23
CA SER A 52 9.98 -9.41 -0.12
C SER A 52 9.05 -10.38 0.61
N PRO A 53 8.20 -11.15 -0.12
CA PRO A 53 7.35 -12.13 0.50
C PRO A 53 8.24 -13.22 1.10
N ASN A 54 8.34 -13.24 2.43
CA ASN A 54 9.02 -14.29 3.17
C ASN A 54 8.07 -15.51 3.20
N ILE A 55 7.96 -16.20 2.06
CA ILE A 55 7.20 -17.44 1.85
C ILE A 55 8.16 -18.62 1.94
#